data_AF-A0A3A9EH18-F1
#
_entry.id   AF-A0A3A9EH18-F1
#
_cell.length_a   1.000
_cell.length_b   1.000
_cell.length_c   1.000
_cell.angle_alpha   90.00
_cell.angle_beta   90.00
_cell.angle_gamma   90.00
#
_symmetry.space_group_name_H-M   'P 1'
#
loop_
_entity.id
_entity.type
_entity.pdbx_description
1 polymer ?
#
loop_
_entity_poly.entity_id
_entity_poly.type
_entity_poly.pdbx_seq_one_letter_code
_entity_poly.pdbx_strand_id
1 'polypeptide(L)'
;MFIYYPLDEIKEALNCGNDKAVKLLAELDSGKGIGLIQRVKQGQGKPARIYVKRFTTREIEPQVENQPSPPPRNPDFGKTEVKSSENQKSRLRENRSADFGKSECNYTYKNQTERSYTDPSIRPEIEKMDWQACREEVMENISYSQLVEEYGKEDVEGVTDLITDILTSTQPTVRIGKEDFPLSVVQARFCKLDETHIRYVFDCLHRNTTKVRNIRAYLLTSLYNAPATIGQFYQAEVQHDLYGSA
;
A
#
# COMPACT_ATOMS: atom_id res chain seq x y z
N MET A 1 -20.41 -2.25 5.92
CA MET A 1 -20.16 -2.57 4.49
C MET A 1 -19.65 -4.00 4.40
N PHE A 2 -20.14 -4.81 3.46
CA PHE A 2 -19.65 -6.18 3.24
C PHE A 2 -19.44 -6.44 1.75
N ILE A 3 -18.53 -7.36 1.45
CA ILE A 3 -18.27 -7.84 0.09
C ILE A 3 -18.48 -9.36 0.03
N TYR A 4 -18.86 -9.84 -1.16
CA TYR A 4 -18.75 -11.25 -1.52
C TYR A 4 -17.48 -11.43 -2.32
N TYR A 5 -16.62 -12.32 -1.85
CA TYR A 5 -15.36 -12.59 -2.52
C TYR A 5 -15.05 -14.09 -2.38
N PRO A 6 -15.40 -14.91 -3.38
CA PRO A 6 -15.21 -16.35 -3.32
C PRO A 6 -13.73 -16.73 -3.35
N LEU A 7 -13.44 -17.95 -2.88
CA LEU A 7 -12.06 -18.40 -2.69
C LEU A 7 -11.28 -18.51 -4.01
N ASP A 8 -11.95 -18.81 -5.12
CA ASP A 8 -11.31 -18.90 -6.43
C ASP A 8 -10.88 -17.53 -6.97
N GLU A 9 -11.71 -16.49 -6.81
CA GLU A 9 -11.32 -15.11 -7.15
C GLU A 9 -10.13 -14.63 -6.30
N ILE A 10 -10.05 -15.04 -5.03
CA ILE A 10 -8.92 -14.73 -4.15
C ILE A 10 -7.64 -15.41 -4.63
N LYS A 11 -7.74 -16.67 -5.07
CA LYS A 11 -6.61 -17.44 -5.59
C LYS A 11 -6.06 -16.82 -6.87
N GLU A 12 -6.93 -16.36 -7.76
CA GLU A 12 -6.54 -15.66 -8.99
C GLU A 12 -5.93 -14.29 -8.68
N ALA A 13 -6.61 -13.46 -7.88
CA ALA A 13 -6.15 -12.10 -7.57
C ALA A 13 -4.83 -12.06 -6.77
N LEU A 14 -4.59 -13.04 -5.90
CA LEU A 14 -3.37 -13.15 -5.11
C LEU A 14 -2.36 -14.14 -5.70
N ASN A 15 -2.67 -14.70 -6.89
CA ASN A 15 -1.91 -15.73 -7.58
C ASN A 15 -1.36 -16.82 -6.63
N CYS A 16 -2.27 -17.43 -5.85
CA CYS A 16 -1.90 -18.34 -4.77
C CYS A 16 -2.71 -19.65 -4.75
N GLY A 17 -2.08 -20.69 -4.21
CA GLY A 17 -2.73 -21.99 -4.02
C GLY A 17 -3.84 -21.94 -2.95
N ASN A 18 -4.74 -22.92 -3.00
CA ASN A 18 -5.93 -22.99 -2.15
C ASN A 18 -5.60 -22.86 -0.64
N ASP A 19 -4.61 -23.62 -0.16
CA ASP A 19 -4.21 -23.60 1.25
C ASP A 19 -3.68 -22.22 1.69
N LYS A 20 -2.97 -21.53 0.79
CA LYS A 20 -2.43 -20.18 1.06
C LYS A 20 -3.55 -19.15 1.13
N ALA A 21 -4.51 -19.19 0.21
CA ALA A 21 -5.70 -18.33 0.24
C ALA A 21 -6.51 -18.54 1.54
N VAL A 22 -6.73 -19.80 1.95
CA VAL A 22 -7.44 -20.12 3.20
C VAL A 22 -6.68 -19.61 4.42
N LYS A 23 -5.34 -19.75 4.43
CA LYS A 23 -4.48 -19.30 5.52
C LYS A 23 -4.48 -17.77 5.64
N LEU A 24 -4.31 -17.04 4.54
CA LEU A 24 -4.36 -15.57 4.52
C LEU A 24 -5.69 -15.05 5.03
N LEU A 25 -6.81 -15.62 4.57
CA LEU A 25 -8.12 -15.23 5.08
C LEU A 25 -8.28 -15.55 6.58
N ALA A 26 -7.69 -16.63 7.09
CA ALA A 26 -7.72 -16.96 8.51
C ALA A 26 -6.84 -16.01 9.35
N GLU A 27 -5.69 -15.60 8.82
CA GLU A 27 -4.79 -14.61 9.44
C GLU A 27 -5.44 -13.23 9.48
N LEU A 28 -6.25 -12.85 8.50
CA LEU A 28 -6.96 -11.56 8.51
C LEU A 28 -8.23 -11.57 9.37
N ASP A 29 -8.85 -12.73 9.58
CA ASP A 29 -10.14 -12.87 10.27
C ASP A 29 -10.04 -12.58 11.78
N SER A 30 -11.16 -12.14 12.36
CA SER A 30 -11.28 -11.85 13.79
C SER A 30 -11.26 -13.09 14.69
N GLY A 31 -11.53 -14.27 14.13
CA GLY A 31 -11.59 -15.51 14.93
C GLY A 31 -10.22 -16.14 15.23
N LYS A 32 -9.27 -16.09 14.28
CA LYS A 32 -7.96 -16.76 14.40
C LYS A 32 -6.77 -15.83 14.23
N GLY A 33 -6.97 -14.61 13.74
CA GLY A 33 -5.90 -13.76 13.25
C GLY A 33 -5.98 -12.31 13.76
N ILE A 34 -5.42 -11.40 12.98
CA ILE A 34 -5.23 -9.97 13.34
C ILE A 34 -6.53 -9.16 13.34
N GLY A 35 -7.65 -9.75 12.89
CA GLY A 35 -8.97 -9.14 13.01
C GLY A 35 -9.24 -7.94 12.12
N LEU A 36 -8.54 -7.86 10.97
CA LEU A 36 -8.79 -6.83 9.97
C LEU A 36 -10.10 -7.03 9.20
N ILE A 37 -10.52 -8.29 9.08
CA ILE A 37 -11.80 -8.65 8.49
C ILE A 37 -12.61 -9.51 9.45
N GLN A 38 -13.91 -9.62 9.18
CA GLN A 38 -14.79 -10.57 9.83
C GLN A 38 -15.56 -11.36 8.76
N ARG A 39 -15.47 -12.69 8.81
CA ARG A 39 -16.18 -13.56 7.87
C ARG A 39 -17.42 -14.18 8.52
N VAL A 40 -18.54 -14.13 7.82
CA VAL A 40 -19.81 -14.74 8.25
C VAL A 40 -20.29 -15.73 7.19
N LYS A 41 -20.39 -17.01 7.57
CA LYS A 41 -20.90 -18.08 6.69
C LYS A 41 -22.42 -17.92 6.50
N GLN A 42 -22.88 -18.10 5.27
CA GLN A 42 -24.30 -17.90 4.91
C GLN A 42 -25.08 -19.20 4.64
N GLY A 43 -24.43 -20.36 4.81
CA GLY A 43 -24.97 -21.67 4.45
C GLY A 43 -24.04 -22.44 3.51
N GLN A 44 -24.43 -23.65 3.12
CA GLN A 44 -23.64 -24.48 2.19
C GLN A 44 -23.73 -23.92 0.77
N GLY A 45 -22.60 -23.89 0.05
CA GLY A 45 -22.53 -23.50 -1.37
C GLY A 45 -22.54 -21.99 -1.65
N LYS A 46 -22.73 -21.13 -0.66
CA LYS A 46 -22.67 -19.65 -0.83
C LYS A 46 -21.36 -19.08 -0.27
N PRO A 47 -20.73 -18.11 -0.97
CA PRO A 47 -19.53 -17.44 -0.46
C PRO A 47 -19.84 -16.69 0.84
N ALA A 48 -18.86 -16.65 1.75
CA ALA A 48 -19.02 -15.96 3.02
C ALA A 48 -19.11 -14.44 2.83
N ARG A 49 -19.88 -13.75 3.69
CA ARG A 49 -19.83 -12.28 3.77
C ARG A 49 -18.55 -11.85 4.46
N ILE A 50 -17.77 -10.98 3.83
CA ILE A 50 -16.55 -10.41 4.40
C ILE A 50 -16.81 -8.95 4.77
N TYR A 51 -16.70 -8.63 6.05
CA TYR A 51 -16.78 -7.26 6.58
C TYR A 51 -15.37 -6.74 6.82
N VAL A 52 -15.03 -5.61 6.20
CA VAL A 52 -13.74 -4.94 6.40
C VAL A 52 -13.91 -3.93 7.54
N LYS A 53 -13.08 -4.01 8.59
CA LYS A 53 -13.11 -3.01 9.66
C LYS A 53 -12.24 -1.80 9.28
N ARG A 54 -12.50 -0.66 9.91
CA ARG A 54 -11.79 0.61 9.67
C ARG A 54 -10.79 0.84 10.81
N PHE A 55 -9.51 1.01 10.49
CA PHE A 55 -8.41 1.16 11.49
C PHE A 55 -7.73 2.52 11.47
N THR A 56 -8.28 3.50 10.74
CA THR A 56 -7.69 4.83 10.67
C THR A 56 -7.77 5.50 12.04
N THR A 57 -6.62 5.81 12.65
CA THR A 57 -6.41 6.53 13.93
C THR A 57 -6.78 8.02 13.87
N ARG A 58 -7.84 8.38 13.12
CA ARG A 58 -8.55 9.62 13.42
C ARG A 58 -9.45 9.29 14.60
N GLU A 59 -9.06 9.76 15.79
CA GLU A 59 -9.97 9.87 16.93
C GLU A 59 -11.19 10.67 16.44
N ILE A 60 -12.23 9.94 16.06
CA ILE A 60 -13.58 10.46 15.97
C ILE A 60 -14.22 9.90 17.23
N GLU A 61 -14.42 10.77 18.21
CA GLU A 61 -15.13 10.48 19.44
C GLU A 61 -16.44 9.73 19.12
N PRO A 62 -16.77 8.64 19.83
CA PRO A 62 -17.99 7.89 19.58
C PRO A 62 -19.20 8.74 20.00
N GLN A 63 -19.96 9.20 19.01
CA GLN A 63 -21.31 9.70 19.23
C GLN A 63 -22.15 8.56 19.81
N VAL A 64 -22.62 8.79 21.02
CA VAL A 64 -23.58 7.98 21.77
C VAL A 64 -24.89 7.97 20.98
N GLU A 65 -25.33 6.79 20.54
CA GLU A 65 -26.74 6.59 20.15
C GLU A 65 -27.30 5.39 20.91
N ASN A 66 -28.37 5.67 21.65
CA ASN A 66 -29.00 4.79 22.61
C ASN A 66 -30.01 3.83 21.95
N GLN A 67 -30.05 2.60 22.48
CA GLN A 67 -31.16 1.63 22.59
C GLN A 67 -31.33 0.53 21.51
N PRO A 68 -31.98 -0.62 21.84
CA PRO A 68 -31.97 -1.35 23.11
C PRO A 68 -31.63 -2.86 22.94
N SER A 69 -31.17 -3.47 24.03
CA SER A 69 -30.86 -4.91 24.16
C SER A 69 -32.12 -5.79 24.17
N PRO A 70 -32.10 -6.99 23.54
CA PRO A 70 -33.03 -8.07 23.85
C PRO A 70 -32.52 -8.96 25.00
N PRO A 71 -33.43 -9.64 25.73
CA PRO A 71 -33.16 -10.21 27.06
C PRO A 71 -32.29 -11.48 27.03
N PRO A 72 -31.67 -11.83 28.17
CA PRO A 72 -30.83 -13.01 28.30
C PRO A 72 -31.69 -14.27 28.32
N ARG A 73 -31.39 -15.22 27.41
CA ARG A 73 -31.96 -16.56 27.46
C ARG A 73 -30.91 -17.50 28.05
N ASN A 74 -31.12 -17.87 29.32
CA ASN A 74 -30.50 -19.04 29.92
C ASN A 74 -30.84 -20.28 29.08
N PRO A 75 -29.92 -21.23 29.00
CA PRO A 75 -30.23 -22.51 29.65
C PRO A 75 -29.05 -23.00 30.51
N ASP A 76 -29.35 -23.13 31.80
CA ASP A 76 -28.64 -24.00 32.73
C ASP A 76 -29.26 -25.42 32.67
N PHE A 77 -28.52 -26.40 33.17
CA PHE A 77 -28.72 -27.88 33.16
C PHE A 77 -28.44 -28.60 31.83
N GLY A 78 -27.54 -29.59 31.75
CA GLY A 78 -26.72 -30.23 32.78
C GLY A 78 -26.28 -31.63 32.33
N LYS A 79 -25.14 -32.08 32.89
CA LYS A 79 -24.48 -33.41 32.82
C LYS A 79 -23.48 -33.56 31.65
N THR A 80 -22.17 -33.39 31.89
CA THR A 80 -21.22 -34.36 32.49
C THR A 80 -21.09 -35.58 31.56
N GLU A 81 -19.95 -35.88 30.95
CA GLU A 81 -18.80 -36.45 31.65
C GLU A 81 -17.52 -36.42 30.79
N VAL A 82 -16.40 -36.13 31.47
CA VAL A 82 -15.03 -36.10 30.94
C VAL A 82 -14.45 -37.52 31.02
N LYS A 83 -13.68 -37.93 30.00
CA LYS A 83 -12.55 -38.90 30.08
C LYS A 83 -11.82 -38.86 28.73
N SER A 84 -10.67 -38.22 28.65
CA SER A 84 -9.32 -38.73 28.96
C SER A 84 -8.63 -39.31 27.72
N SER A 85 -7.47 -38.72 27.45
CA SER A 85 -6.33 -39.12 26.60
C SER A 85 -6.33 -40.50 25.94
N GLU A 86 -5.90 -40.54 24.67
CA GLU A 86 -4.85 -41.47 24.24
C GLU A 86 -4.13 -40.94 22.98
N ASN A 87 -2.83 -40.70 23.11
CA ASN A 87 -1.92 -40.58 21.98
C ASN A 87 -1.62 -41.99 21.45
N GLN A 88 -1.58 -42.20 20.13
CA GLN A 88 -0.38 -42.71 19.42
C GLN A 88 -0.65 -43.16 17.97
N LYS A 89 0.37 -42.89 17.14
CA LYS A 89 0.88 -43.68 16.00
C LYS A 89 0.14 -43.65 14.66
N SER A 90 0.80 -42.98 13.72
CA SER A 90 1.26 -43.52 12.43
C SER A 90 0.68 -44.87 11.98
N ARG A 91 0.02 -44.90 10.83
CA ARG A 91 0.39 -45.73 9.66
C ARG A 91 -0.58 -45.53 8.49
N LEU A 92 0.02 -45.60 7.30
CA LEU A 92 -0.55 -45.64 5.96
C LEU A 92 -1.67 -46.69 5.77
N ARG A 93 -2.56 -46.46 4.81
CA ARG A 93 -3.26 -47.54 4.08
C ARG A 93 -3.30 -47.27 2.57
N GLU A 94 -2.79 -48.26 1.85
CA GLU A 94 -2.93 -48.50 0.41
C GLU A 94 -4.31 -49.10 0.05
N ASN A 95 -4.80 -48.70 -1.13
CA ASN A 95 -5.61 -49.43 -2.13
C ASN A 95 -6.81 -50.31 -1.73
N ARG A 96 -7.99 -49.98 -2.30
CA ARG A 96 -8.64 -50.76 -3.39
C ARG A 96 -9.84 -50.05 -4.04
N SER A 97 -9.89 -50.15 -5.38
CA SER A 97 -11.00 -50.06 -6.38
C SER A 97 -12.40 -50.50 -5.92
N ALA A 98 -13.52 -50.24 -6.61
CA ALA A 98 -13.93 -49.46 -7.80
C ALA A 98 -15.48 -49.60 -7.87
N ASP A 99 -16.23 -48.56 -8.30
CA ASP A 99 -17.16 -48.66 -9.43
C ASP A 99 -17.98 -47.39 -9.72
N PHE A 100 -17.92 -47.00 -11.00
CA PHE A 100 -18.82 -46.27 -11.89
C PHE A 100 -19.81 -45.19 -11.39
N GLY A 101 -19.62 -44.01 -12.01
CA GLY A 101 -20.67 -43.03 -12.30
C GLY A 101 -20.13 -41.97 -13.26
N LYS A 102 -20.08 -42.27 -14.56
CA LYS A 102 -19.67 -41.34 -15.62
C LYS A 102 -20.65 -40.17 -15.73
N SER A 103 -20.14 -38.95 -15.90
CA SER A 103 -20.79 -37.94 -16.73
C SER A 103 -19.70 -37.20 -17.52
N GLU A 104 -19.83 -37.26 -18.83
CA GLU A 104 -18.91 -36.70 -19.81
C GLU A 104 -19.00 -35.18 -19.85
N CYS A 105 -17.88 -34.50 -20.07
CA CYS A 105 -17.84 -33.24 -20.79
C CYS A 105 -16.57 -33.14 -21.64
N ASN A 106 -16.79 -32.65 -22.84
CA ASN A 106 -16.03 -32.82 -24.07
C ASN A 106 -14.80 -31.88 -24.13
N TYR A 107 -13.65 -32.40 -24.58
CA TYR A 107 -12.48 -31.63 -24.98
C TYR A 107 -12.43 -31.52 -26.51
N THR A 108 -12.44 -30.31 -27.08
CA THR A 108 -11.78 -29.90 -28.35
C THR A 108 -12.20 -28.44 -28.68
N TYR A 109 -11.42 -27.52 -29.25
CA TYR A 109 -10.05 -27.47 -29.79
C TYR A 109 -9.71 -26.01 -30.22
N LYS A 110 -8.40 -25.75 -30.41
CA LYS A 110 -7.72 -24.70 -31.22
C LYS A 110 -7.47 -23.30 -30.59
N ASN A 111 -6.28 -22.69 -30.72
CA ASN A 111 -4.95 -23.13 -31.20
C ASN A 111 -3.91 -22.03 -30.91
N GLN A 112 -2.69 -22.47 -30.60
CA GLN A 112 -1.38 -21.96 -31.05
C GLN A 112 -0.95 -20.51 -30.72
N THR A 113 0.12 -20.40 -29.91
CA THR A 113 1.44 -20.08 -30.50
C THR A 113 2.56 -20.79 -29.74
N GLU A 114 3.43 -21.43 -30.52
CA GLU A 114 4.65 -22.11 -30.12
C GLU A 114 5.70 -21.12 -29.59
N ARG A 115 6.34 -21.42 -28.46
CA ARG A 115 7.79 -21.72 -28.36
C ARG A 115 8.27 -21.66 -26.91
N SER A 116 8.87 -22.78 -26.51
CA SER A 116 9.63 -23.00 -25.28
C SER A 116 10.91 -22.16 -25.22
N TYR A 117 11.57 -22.20 -24.05
CA TYR A 117 12.88 -21.64 -23.63
C TYR A 117 12.74 -20.23 -23.04
N THR A 118 13.04 -19.95 -21.76
CA THR A 118 14.03 -20.54 -20.84
C THR A 118 13.63 -20.14 -19.41
N ASP A 119 13.92 -20.96 -18.41
CA ASP A 119 13.93 -20.56 -17.00
C ASP A 119 15.04 -19.51 -16.76
N PRO A 120 14.72 -18.37 -16.13
CA PRO A 120 15.67 -17.85 -15.17
C PRO A 120 14.96 -17.49 -13.86
N SER A 121 15.23 -18.29 -12.82
CA SER A 121 15.39 -17.85 -11.43
C SER A 121 14.41 -16.75 -10.99
N ILE A 122 13.31 -17.15 -10.38
CA ILE A 122 12.33 -16.28 -9.70
C ILE A 122 13.03 -15.50 -8.57
N ARG A 123 13.65 -14.38 -8.93
CA ARG A 123 13.67 -13.19 -8.10
C ARG A 123 12.32 -12.52 -8.37
N PRO A 124 11.53 -12.14 -7.36
CA PRO A 124 10.43 -11.22 -7.61
C PRO A 124 11.06 -9.94 -8.15
N GLU A 125 11.00 -9.79 -9.47
CA GLU A 125 11.27 -8.54 -10.15
C GLU A 125 10.16 -7.62 -9.66
N ILE A 126 10.47 -6.85 -8.60
CA ILE A 126 9.67 -5.70 -8.18
C ILE A 126 9.41 -4.96 -9.48
N GLU A 127 8.14 -4.89 -9.90
CA GLU A 127 7.73 -4.14 -11.09
C GLU A 127 8.43 -2.80 -11.01
N LYS A 128 9.47 -2.63 -11.83
CA LYS A 128 10.23 -1.38 -11.84
C LYS A 128 9.24 -0.37 -12.38
N MET A 129 8.73 0.47 -11.47
CA MET A 129 7.97 1.65 -11.82
C MET A 129 8.71 2.32 -12.98
N ASP A 130 8.04 2.43 -14.13
CA ASP A 130 8.69 2.93 -15.34
C ASP A 130 9.17 4.35 -15.08
N TRP A 131 10.49 4.52 -15.05
CA TRP A 131 11.12 5.79 -14.70
C TRP A 131 10.64 6.90 -15.62
N GLN A 132 10.43 6.58 -16.90
CA GLN A 132 9.95 7.54 -17.88
C GLN A 132 8.51 7.95 -17.61
N ALA A 133 7.62 7.00 -17.31
CA ALA A 133 6.24 7.29 -16.96
C ALA A 133 6.13 8.12 -15.67
N CYS A 134 6.92 7.79 -14.64
CA CYS A 134 6.99 8.59 -13.42
C CYS A 134 7.47 10.02 -13.70
N ARG A 135 8.46 10.16 -14.58
CA ARG A 135 8.99 11.49 -14.93
C ARG A 135 7.93 12.35 -15.59
N GLU A 136 7.16 11.79 -16.51
CA GLU A 136 6.07 12.50 -17.20
C GLU A 136 5.00 12.97 -16.20
N GLU A 137 4.60 12.12 -15.26
CA GLU A 137 3.67 12.49 -14.19
C GLU A 137 4.22 13.62 -13.30
N VAL A 138 5.50 13.55 -12.94
CA VAL A 138 6.16 14.62 -12.17
C VAL A 138 6.15 15.93 -12.94
N MET A 139 6.49 15.91 -14.24
CA MET A 139 6.51 17.10 -15.08
C MET A 139 5.15 17.78 -15.18
N GLU A 140 4.08 16.99 -15.28
CA GLU A 140 2.71 17.50 -15.28
C GLU A 140 2.36 18.15 -13.93
N ASN A 141 2.64 17.45 -12.83
CA ASN A 141 2.27 17.87 -11.48
C ASN A 141 3.01 19.15 -11.01
N ILE A 142 4.23 19.39 -11.49
CA ILE A 142 5.01 20.59 -11.13
C ILE A 142 4.87 21.75 -12.12
N SER A 143 4.01 21.65 -13.14
CA SER A 143 3.91 22.63 -14.23
C SER A 143 5.28 22.89 -14.91
N TYR A 144 5.98 21.84 -15.32
CA TYR A 144 7.37 21.90 -15.81
C TYR A 144 7.65 23.03 -16.82
N SER A 145 6.77 23.22 -17.81
CA SER A 145 6.95 24.24 -18.85
C SER A 145 7.03 25.65 -18.28
N GLN A 146 6.20 25.98 -17.28
CA GLN A 146 6.18 27.30 -16.66
C GLN A 146 7.45 27.54 -15.83
N LEU A 147 7.89 26.54 -15.07
CA LEU A 147 9.11 26.62 -14.29
C LEU A 147 10.35 26.81 -15.16
N VAL A 148 10.40 26.18 -16.34
CA VAL A 148 11.52 26.33 -17.29
C VAL A 148 11.66 27.77 -17.80
N GLU A 149 10.54 28.46 -18.02
CA GLU A 149 10.56 29.87 -18.44
C GLU A 149 11.11 30.79 -17.33
N GLU A 150 10.83 30.47 -16.06
CA GLU A 150 11.19 31.30 -14.90
C GLU A 150 12.63 31.02 -14.39
N TYR A 151 13.02 29.75 -14.28
CA TYR A 151 14.27 29.32 -13.63
C TYR A 151 15.31 28.74 -14.60
N GLY A 152 14.94 28.52 -15.86
CA GLY A 152 15.81 27.93 -16.86
C GLY A 152 15.75 26.40 -16.88
N LYS A 153 15.99 25.84 -18.06
CA LYS A 153 15.78 24.41 -18.32
C LYS A 153 16.66 23.49 -17.48
N GLU A 154 17.95 23.81 -17.36
CA GLU A 154 18.93 22.92 -16.72
C GLU A 154 18.61 22.66 -15.24
N ASP A 155 18.26 23.72 -14.50
CA ASP A 155 17.96 23.63 -13.07
C ASP A 155 16.63 22.90 -12.82
N VAL A 156 15.60 23.19 -13.62
CA VAL A 156 14.29 22.54 -13.51
C VAL A 156 14.36 21.06 -13.89
N GLU A 157 15.11 20.72 -14.93
CA GLU A 157 15.40 19.33 -15.31
C GLU A 157 16.11 18.59 -14.17
N GLY A 158 17.12 19.21 -13.56
CA GLY A 158 17.81 18.62 -12.41
C GLY A 158 16.92 18.35 -11.20
N VAL A 159 15.99 19.26 -10.87
CA VAL A 159 15.00 19.05 -9.78
C VAL A 159 13.98 17.98 -10.16
N THR A 160 13.49 17.97 -11.40
CA THR A 160 12.54 16.99 -11.92
C THR A 160 13.12 15.58 -11.85
N ASP A 161 14.36 15.41 -12.31
CA ASP A 161 15.07 14.14 -12.26
C ASP A 161 15.33 13.71 -10.81
N LEU A 162 15.67 14.65 -9.92
CA LEU A 162 15.84 14.36 -8.49
C LEU A 162 14.55 13.86 -7.82
N ILE A 163 13.40 14.45 -8.16
CA ILE A 163 12.09 14.00 -7.66
C ILE A 163 11.80 12.59 -8.20
N THR A 164 12.01 12.39 -9.51
CA THR A 164 11.77 11.11 -10.19
C THR A 164 12.66 10.00 -9.61
N ASP A 165 13.94 10.27 -9.35
CA ASP A 165 14.89 9.37 -8.68
C ASP A 165 14.35 8.86 -7.33
N ILE A 166 13.74 9.75 -6.54
CA ILE A 166 13.21 9.42 -5.22
C ILE A 166 11.94 8.58 -5.33
N LEU A 167 11.04 8.95 -6.25
CA LEU A 167 9.79 8.23 -6.49
C LEU A 167 10.02 6.82 -7.04
N THR A 168 11.09 6.62 -7.80
CA THR A 168 11.43 5.33 -8.44
C THR A 168 12.52 4.54 -7.71
N SER A 169 13.06 5.10 -6.61
CA SER A 169 14.07 4.43 -5.81
C SER A 169 13.58 3.09 -5.26
N THR A 170 14.50 2.15 -5.12
CA THR A 170 14.27 0.84 -4.49
C THR A 170 14.99 0.70 -3.15
N GLN A 171 15.66 1.76 -2.68
CA GLN A 171 16.36 1.74 -1.39
C GLN A 171 15.35 1.72 -0.24
N PRO A 172 15.59 0.95 0.84
CA PRO A 172 14.64 0.87 1.95
C PRO A 172 14.48 2.19 2.71
N THR A 173 15.54 3.00 2.74
CA THR A 173 15.61 4.26 3.48
C THR A 173 16.32 5.33 2.68
N VAL A 174 15.97 6.60 2.95
CA VAL A 174 16.62 7.77 2.36
C VAL A 174 17.02 8.73 3.48
N ARG A 175 18.26 9.22 3.42
CA ARG A 175 18.75 10.22 4.36
C ARG A 175 18.30 11.61 3.97
N ILE A 176 17.54 12.27 4.84
CA ILE A 176 17.08 13.65 4.68
C ILE A 176 17.66 14.48 5.83
N GLY A 177 18.50 15.46 5.51
CA GLY A 177 19.25 16.20 6.53
C GLY A 177 20.18 15.30 7.34
N LYS A 178 19.88 15.11 8.63
CA LYS A 178 20.67 14.29 9.57
C LYS A 178 19.97 12.97 9.96
N GLU A 179 18.79 12.69 9.42
CA GLU A 179 17.95 11.56 9.82
C GLU A 179 17.66 10.66 8.62
N ASP A 180 17.49 9.36 8.89
CA ASP A 180 17.09 8.37 7.89
C ASP A 180 15.59 8.11 7.98
N PHE A 181 14.90 8.26 6.85
CA PHE A 181 13.47 8.05 6.73
C PHE A 181 13.17 6.80 5.91
N PRO A 182 12.11 6.04 6.23
CA PRO A 182 11.61 4.99 5.34
C PRO A 182 11.27 5.58 3.97
N LEU A 183 11.69 4.93 2.89
CA LEU A 183 11.50 5.43 1.53
C LEU A 183 10.02 5.74 1.24
N SER A 184 9.10 4.88 1.69
CA SER A 184 7.65 5.06 1.48
C SER A 184 7.12 6.37 2.05
N VAL A 185 7.66 6.83 3.19
CA VAL A 185 7.27 8.11 3.81
C VAL A 185 7.80 9.28 2.99
N VAL A 186 9.02 9.17 2.47
CA VAL A 186 9.63 10.18 1.61
C VAL A 186 8.86 10.27 0.30
N GLN A 187 8.60 9.15 -0.37
CA GLN A 187 7.82 9.09 -1.61
C GLN A 187 6.43 9.71 -1.44
N ALA A 188 5.69 9.32 -0.39
CA ALA A 188 4.36 9.87 -0.10
C ALA A 188 4.37 11.40 0.11
N ARG A 189 5.52 11.97 0.50
CA ARG A 189 5.68 13.41 0.64
C ARG A 189 6.09 14.07 -0.68
N PHE A 190 6.98 13.44 -1.44
CA PHE A 190 7.40 13.93 -2.76
C PHE A 190 6.24 13.94 -3.77
N CYS A 191 5.30 13.00 -3.68
CA CYS A 191 4.05 13.00 -4.46
C CYS A 191 3.14 14.22 -4.19
N LYS A 192 3.39 15.01 -3.13
CA LYS A 192 2.63 16.23 -2.82
C LYS A 192 3.25 17.49 -3.39
N LEU A 193 4.44 17.39 -3.97
CA LEU A 193 5.11 18.54 -4.57
C LEU A 193 4.27 19.02 -5.75
N ASP A 194 4.18 20.34 -5.90
CA ASP A 194 3.52 21.00 -7.02
C ASP A 194 4.40 22.20 -7.42
N GLU A 195 3.97 22.94 -8.44
CA GLU A 195 4.67 24.14 -8.92
C GLU A 195 5.05 25.11 -7.79
N THR A 196 4.16 25.35 -6.82
CA THR A 196 4.39 26.31 -5.74
C THR A 196 5.51 25.87 -4.81
N HIS A 197 5.59 24.57 -4.53
CA HIS A 197 6.68 23.99 -3.74
C HIS A 197 8.02 24.12 -4.45
N ILE A 198 8.06 23.92 -5.77
CA ILE A 198 9.30 24.03 -6.54
C ILE A 198 9.76 25.48 -6.62
N ARG A 199 8.84 26.43 -6.87
CA ARG A 199 9.11 27.88 -6.82
C ARG A 199 9.73 28.28 -5.48
N TYR A 200 9.10 27.88 -4.38
CA TYR A 200 9.61 28.11 -3.03
C TYR A 200 11.04 27.58 -2.83
N VAL A 201 11.35 26.37 -3.31
CA VAL A 201 12.69 25.79 -3.18
C VAL A 201 13.72 26.58 -3.98
N PHE A 202 13.39 27.00 -5.20
CA PHE A 202 14.27 27.84 -6.00
C PHE A 202 14.48 29.23 -5.39
N ASP A 203 13.44 29.85 -4.84
CA ASP A 203 13.55 31.14 -4.14
C ASP A 203 14.48 31.02 -2.94
N CYS A 204 14.34 29.94 -2.15
CA CYS A 204 15.23 29.65 -1.03
C CYS A 204 16.68 29.44 -1.47
N LEU A 205 16.90 28.81 -2.63
CA LEU A 205 18.24 28.60 -3.17
C LEU A 205 18.87 29.92 -3.64
N HIS A 206 18.12 30.75 -4.37
CA HIS A 206 18.60 32.03 -4.90
C HIS A 206 18.92 33.06 -3.81
N ARG A 207 18.13 33.08 -2.74
CA ARG A 207 18.35 33.98 -1.59
C ARG A 207 19.50 33.54 -0.69
N ASN A 208 19.99 32.31 -0.84
CA ASN A 208 21.05 31.79 0.00
C ASN A 208 22.39 32.46 -0.35
N THR A 209 22.93 33.23 0.60
CA THR A 209 24.21 33.92 0.45
C THR A 209 25.42 33.04 0.80
N THR A 210 25.18 31.84 1.33
CA THR A 210 26.24 30.91 1.75
C THR A 210 26.51 29.85 0.69
N LYS A 211 27.77 29.43 0.59
CA LYS A 211 28.17 28.37 -0.36
C LYS A 211 27.57 27.02 0.04
N VAL A 212 26.67 26.51 -0.79
CA VAL A 212 26.13 25.15 -0.65
C VAL A 212 27.20 24.13 -1.08
N ARG A 213 27.78 23.41 -0.11
CA ARG A 213 28.83 22.40 -0.39
C ARG A 213 28.30 21.10 -0.98
N ASN A 214 27.06 20.75 -0.65
CA ASN A 214 26.37 19.56 -1.15
C ASN A 214 24.98 19.95 -1.64
N ILE A 215 24.90 20.30 -2.92
CA ILE A 215 23.67 20.82 -3.53
C ILE A 215 22.56 19.77 -3.54
N ARG A 216 22.88 18.50 -3.82
CA ARG A 216 21.88 17.41 -3.84
C ARG A 216 21.23 17.23 -2.46
N ALA A 217 22.02 17.18 -1.39
CA ALA A 217 21.47 17.03 -0.04
C ALA A 217 20.64 18.25 0.39
N TYR A 218 21.05 19.46 -0.02
CA TYR A 218 20.28 20.68 0.21
C TYR A 218 18.92 20.59 -0.48
N LEU A 219 18.89 20.36 -1.80
CA LEU A 219 17.66 20.27 -2.58
C LEU A 219 16.74 19.18 -2.05
N LEU A 220 17.27 17.99 -1.75
CA LEU A 220 16.48 16.88 -1.23
C LEU A 220 15.81 17.23 0.11
N THR A 221 16.54 17.92 0.99
CA THR A 221 16.01 18.37 2.29
C THR A 221 14.98 19.48 2.12
N SER A 222 15.22 20.44 1.21
CA SER A 222 14.30 21.53 0.93
C SER A 222 13.00 21.03 0.29
N LEU A 223 13.08 20.16 -0.71
CA LEU A 223 11.93 19.54 -1.36
C LEU A 223 11.10 18.73 -0.36
N TYR A 224 11.76 17.91 0.47
CA TYR A 224 11.04 17.15 1.50
C TYR A 224 10.30 18.06 2.49
N ASN A 225 10.86 19.21 2.85
CA ASN A 225 10.23 20.10 3.83
C ASN A 225 9.25 21.09 3.22
N ALA A 226 9.31 21.34 1.90
CA ALA A 226 8.53 22.38 1.23
C ALA A 226 7.03 22.34 1.55
N PRO A 227 6.32 21.20 1.48
CA PRO A 227 4.89 21.17 1.80
C PRO A 227 4.53 21.52 3.24
N ALA A 228 5.50 21.44 4.17
CA ALA A 228 5.28 21.79 5.57
C ALA A 228 5.66 23.24 5.88
N THR A 229 6.61 23.83 5.14
CA THR A 229 7.23 25.12 5.51
C THR A 229 6.83 26.29 4.60
N ILE A 230 6.36 26.03 3.38
CA ILE A 230 6.05 27.07 2.39
C ILE A 230 5.08 28.14 2.91
N GLY A 231 4.01 27.74 3.61
CA GLY A 231 3.02 28.69 4.14
C GLY A 231 3.59 29.61 5.21
N GLN A 232 4.41 29.07 6.11
CA GLN A 232 5.07 29.84 7.16
C GLN A 232 6.10 30.81 6.58
N PHE A 233 6.81 30.37 5.54
CA PHE A 233 7.78 31.20 4.84
C PHE A 233 7.13 32.43 4.21
N TYR A 234 6.12 32.25 3.36
CA TYR A 234 5.47 33.39 2.70
C TYR A 234 4.72 34.30 3.69
N GLN A 235 4.16 33.75 4.77
CA GLN A 235 3.58 34.57 5.83
C GLN A 235 4.62 35.46 6.50
N ALA A 236 5.81 34.92 6.80
CA ALA A 236 6.90 35.68 7.40
C ALA A 236 7.42 36.77 6.45
N GLU A 237 7.54 36.47 5.16
CA GLU A 237 7.93 37.43 4.12
C GLU A 237 6.96 38.61 4.04
N VAL A 238 5.65 38.34 3.95
CA VAL A 238 4.63 39.40 3.90
C VAL A 238 4.70 40.28 5.16
N GLN A 239 4.90 39.68 6.34
CA GLN A 239 5.03 40.45 7.57
C GLN A 239 6.31 41.31 7.59
N HIS A 240 7.41 40.78 7.09
CA HIS A 240 8.67 41.51 6.99
C HIS A 240 8.55 42.71 6.03
N ASP A 241 7.91 42.53 4.88
CA ASP A 241 7.73 43.62 3.90
C ASP A 241 6.77 44.70 4.39
N LEU A 242 5.72 44.31 5.12
CA LEU A 242 4.72 45.26 5.66
C LEU A 242 5.19 45.99 6.92
N TYR A 243 5.98 45.35 7.78
CA TYR A 243 6.28 45.85 9.14
C TYR A 243 7.77 45.89 9.50
N GLY A 244 8.65 45.28 8.71
CA GLY A 244 10.08 45.13 9.00
C GLY A 244 10.95 46.33 8.63
N SER A 245 10.37 47.37 8.02
CA SER A 245 11.08 48.60 7.62
C SER A 245 10.97 49.75 8.62
N ALA A 246 10.63 49.46 9.89
CA ALA A 246 10.48 50.46 10.96
C ALA A 246 11.74 50.60 11.83
#